data_AF-W2TUU6-F1
#
_entry.id   AF-W2TUU6-F1
#
_cell.length_a   1.000
_cell.length_b   1.000
_cell.length_c   1.000
_cell.angle_alpha   90.00
_cell.angle_beta   90.00
_cell.angle_gamma   90.00
#
_symmetry.space_group_name_H-M   'P 1'
#
loop_
_entity.id
_entity.type
_entity.pdbx_description
1 polymer ?
#
loop_
_entity_poly.entity_id
_entity_poly.type
_entity_poly.pdbx_seq_one_letter_code
_entity_poly.pdbx_strand_id
1 'polypeptide(L)'
;MGDRRMASIFPECDQLKQNYDKCFTEFFQKFIAPNYRHKYAINPCDRLHQAYRECVEQMESLQSNLPHPQIISDTGESRFNQLERTLEQFQVHQLYKQSCFVLPFYLRIHPSTDVVQENARHLGVIATDFGARSQEPFNQKIHTLVSGLQELDQMRNQFADVKVPLELLDVLDQGKNPQLYTKEVLERTLQKNKEVNGKVETYKKFHAALLKELGEEMPEDTMTYRNIRDILEK
;
A
#
# COMPACT_ATOMS: atom_id res chain seq x y z
N MET A 1 3.85 -9.38 -30.50
CA MET A 1 3.17 -9.20 -29.21
C MET A 1 4.11 -9.74 -28.14
N GLY A 2 4.86 -8.87 -27.45
CA GLY A 2 5.80 -9.30 -26.41
C GLY A 2 5.05 -9.64 -25.13
N ASP A 3 5.36 -10.80 -24.53
CA ASP A 3 4.89 -11.20 -23.21
C ASP A 3 5.20 -10.08 -22.20
N ARG A 4 4.17 -9.39 -21.68
CA ARG A 4 4.33 -8.44 -20.56
C ARG A 4 4.54 -9.25 -19.29
N ARG A 5 5.79 -9.58 -18.96
CA ARG A 5 6.15 -10.27 -17.72
C ARG A 5 6.53 -9.26 -16.65
N MET A 6 6.11 -9.51 -15.42
CA MET A 6 6.50 -8.71 -14.25
C MET A 6 7.94 -9.04 -13.88
N ALA A 7 8.81 -8.03 -13.84
CA ALA A 7 10.19 -8.20 -13.38
C ALA A 7 10.24 -8.50 -11.87
N SER A 8 11.32 -9.14 -11.46
CA SER A 8 11.72 -9.37 -10.08
C SER A 8 12.28 -8.09 -9.47
N ILE A 9 12.34 -8.05 -8.13
CA ILE A 9 12.95 -6.97 -7.36
C ILE A 9 14.43 -6.82 -7.73
N PHE A 10 15.11 -7.95 -7.96
CA PHE A 10 16.48 -8.02 -8.45
C PHE A 10 16.52 -8.62 -9.87
N PRO A 11 17.14 -7.94 -10.86
CA PRO A 11 17.20 -8.40 -12.24
C PRO A 11 17.93 -9.75 -12.39
N GLU A 12 18.85 -10.06 -11.47
CA GLU A 12 19.55 -11.35 -11.40
C GLU A 12 18.61 -12.52 -11.11
N CYS A 13 17.47 -12.26 -10.44
CA CYS A 13 16.47 -13.27 -10.11
C CYS A 13 15.28 -13.31 -11.08
N ASP A 14 15.30 -12.51 -12.17
CA ASP A 14 14.20 -12.43 -13.14
C ASP A 14 13.89 -13.78 -13.78
N GLN A 15 14.93 -14.53 -14.15
CA GLN A 15 14.73 -15.82 -14.81
C GLN A 15 14.05 -16.84 -13.89
N LEU A 16 14.39 -16.84 -12.59
CA LEU A 16 13.78 -17.71 -11.59
C LEU A 16 12.33 -17.31 -11.33
N LYS A 17 12.06 -16.01 -11.24
CA LYS A 17 10.70 -15.48 -11.12
C LYS A 17 9.83 -15.89 -12.30
N GLN A 18 10.32 -15.75 -13.52
CA GLN A 18 9.57 -16.13 -14.72
C GLN A 18 9.22 -17.63 -14.74
N ASN A 19 10.15 -18.48 -14.29
CA ASN A 19 9.92 -19.93 -14.21
C ASN A 19 8.86 -20.25 -13.14
N TYR A 20 8.91 -19.59 -11.98
CA TYR A 20 7.92 -19.72 -10.93
C TYR A 20 6.54 -19.21 -11.37
N ASP A 21 6.44 -17.99 -11.91
CA ASP A 21 5.17 -17.37 -12.31
C ASP A 21 4.47 -18.18 -13.42
N LYS A 22 5.24 -18.79 -14.34
CA LYS A 22 4.70 -19.72 -15.34
C LYS A 22 4.08 -20.96 -14.71
N CYS A 23 4.81 -21.61 -13.79
CA CYS A 23 4.31 -22.78 -13.06
C CYS A 23 3.07 -22.42 -12.22
N PHE A 24 3.13 -21.30 -11.51
CA PHE A 24 2.05 -20.82 -10.66
C PHE A 24 0.79 -20.52 -11.46
N THR A 25 0.89 -19.86 -12.61
CA THR A 25 -0.27 -19.54 -13.46
C THR A 25 -0.99 -20.81 -13.93
N GLU A 26 -0.23 -21.84 -14.35
CA GLU A 26 -0.80 -23.13 -14.76
C GLU A 26 -1.41 -23.91 -13.59
N PHE A 27 -0.78 -23.86 -12.41
CA PHE A 27 -1.30 -24.50 -11.19
C PHE A 27 -2.55 -23.80 -10.68
N PHE A 28 -2.54 -22.46 -10.61
CA PHE A 28 -3.61 -21.65 -10.05
C PHE A 28 -4.92 -21.81 -10.83
N GLN A 29 -4.84 -21.91 -12.17
CA GLN A 29 -6.01 -22.22 -13.00
C GLN A 29 -6.63 -23.59 -12.65
N LYS A 30 -5.80 -24.60 -12.33
CA LYS A 30 -6.27 -25.93 -11.93
C LYS A 30 -6.79 -25.94 -10.48
N PHE A 31 -6.23 -25.10 -9.62
CA PHE A 31 -6.65 -24.96 -8.22
C PHE A 31 -8.05 -24.33 -8.07
N ILE A 32 -8.40 -23.36 -8.92
CA ILE A 32 -9.73 -22.70 -8.92
C ILE A 32 -10.80 -23.57 -9.60
N ALA A 33 -10.42 -24.59 -10.37
CA ALA A 33 -11.37 -25.45 -11.05
C ALA A 33 -12.24 -26.22 -10.03
N PRO A 34 -13.58 -26.29 -10.23
CA PRO A 34 -14.52 -26.87 -9.27
C PRO A 34 -14.31 -28.37 -8.99
N ASN A 35 -13.46 -29.03 -9.77
CA ASN A 35 -13.21 -30.47 -9.72
C ASN A 35 -11.96 -30.84 -8.88
N TYR A 36 -11.27 -29.86 -8.30
CA TYR A 36 -9.99 -30.06 -7.63
C TYR A 36 -10.16 -30.53 -6.17
N ARG A 37 -9.61 -31.70 -5.82
CA ARG A 37 -9.68 -32.25 -4.46
C ARG A 37 -8.60 -31.60 -3.56
N HIS A 38 -9.01 -30.63 -2.76
CA HIS A 38 -8.13 -29.82 -1.90
C HIS A 38 -7.41 -30.57 -0.75
N LYS A 39 -7.78 -31.82 -0.43
CA LYS A 39 -7.29 -32.51 0.78
C LYS A 39 -5.84 -33.02 0.73
N TYR A 40 -5.18 -33.04 -0.44
CA TYR A 40 -3.80 -33.57 -0.59
C TYR A 40 -2.97 -32.83 -1.65
N ALA A 41 -3.30 -31.58 -1.97
CA ALA A 41 -2.64 -30.85 -3.04
C ALA A 41 -1.27 -30.32 -2.58
N ILE A 42 -0.21 -31.11 -2.76
CA ILE A 42 1.17 -30.64 -2.66
C ILE A 42 1.38 -29.59 -3.75
N ASN A 43 1.93 -28.43 -3.39
CA ASN A 43 2.21 -27.36 -4.34
C ASN A 43 3.31 -27.82 -5.32
N PRO A 44 3.01 -28.01 -6.62
CA PRO A 44 4.00 -28.48 -7.60
C PRO A 44 5.08 -27.42 -7.91
N CYS A 45 4.82 -26.15 -7.60
CA CYS A 45 5.72 -25.03 -7.85
C CYS A 45 6.56 -24.66 -6.62
N ASP A 46 6.46 -25.41 -5.53
CA ASP A 46 7.11 -25.08 -4.25
C ASP A 46 8.63 -25.01 -4.36
N ARG A 47 9.24 -25.95 -5.11
CA ARG A 47 10.69 -25.93 -5.38
C ARG A 47 11.14 -24.71 -6.19
N LEU A 48 10.33 -24.27 -7.15
CA LEU A 48 10.62 -23.09 -7.97
C LEU A 48 10.46 -21.80 -7.15
N HIS A 49 9.45 -21.77 -6.28
CA HIS A 49 9.25 -20.69 -5.32
C HIS A 49 10.42 -20.59 -4.35
N GLN A 50 10.89 -21.73 -3.82
CA GLN A 50 12.02 -21.78 -2.92
C GLN A 50 13.31 -21.30 -3.59
N ALA A 51 13.61 -21.75 -4.82
CA ALA A 51 14.77 -21.29 -5.56
C ALA A 51 14.73 -19.79 -5.87
N TYR A 52 13.54 -19.25 -6.20
CA TYR A 52 13.37 -17.82 -6.39
C TYR A 52 13.58 -17.03 -5.08
N ARG A 53 12.99 -17.52 -3.98
CA ARG A 53 13.14 -16.94 -2.64
C ARG A 53 14.61 -16.89 -2.22
N GLU A 54 15.33 -18.01 -2.35
CA GLU A 54 16.75 -18.10 -2.00
C GLU A 54 17.60 -17.11 -2.81
N CYS A 55 17.31 -16.92 -4.10
CA CYS A 55 17.97 -15.90 -4.92
C CYS A 55 17.71 -14.48 -4.40
N VAL A 56 16.48 -14.16 -4.04
CA VAL A 56 16.12 -12.83 -3.51
C VAL A 56 16.79 -12.59 -2.15
N GLU A 57 16.74 -13.58 -1.25
CA GLU A 57 17.39 -13.51 0.07
C GLU A 57 18.92 -13.38 -0.06
N GLN A 58 19.52 -14.07 -1.03
CA GLN A 58 20.95 -13.97 -1.30
C GLN A 58 21.33 -12.59 -1.86
N MET A 59 20.56 -12.05 -2.80
CA MET A 59 20.81 -10.70 -3.35
C MET A 59 20.57 -9.60 -2.30
N GLU A 60 19.59 -9.79 -1.43
CA GLU A 60 19.34 -8.93 -0.27
C GLU A 60 20.51 -8.97 0.71
N SER A 61 21.10 -10.15 0.96
CA SER A 61 22.30 -10.29 1.78
C SER A 61 23.55 -9.66 1.16
N LEU A 62 23.69 -9.68 -0.17
CA LEU A 62 24.80 -9.03 -0.88
C LEU A 62 24.68 -7.49 -0.89
N GLN A 63 23.45 -6.97 -0.82
CA GLN A 63 23.20 -5.54 -0.61
C GLN A 63 23.34 -5.10 0.87
N SER A 64 23.40 -6.05 1.81
CA SER A 64 23.61 -5.80 3.25
C SER A 64 25.08 -5.56 3.68
N ASN A 65 25.82 -4.75 2.93
CA ASN A 65 26.91 -3.95 3.54
C ASN A 65 26.38 -2.63 4.15
N LEU A 66 25.08 -2.56 4.41
CA LEU A 66 24.48 -1.74 5.46
C LEU A 66 23.95 -2.69 6.54
N PRO A 67 24.21 -2.40 7.83
CA PRO A 67 24.04 -3.38 8.90
C PRO A 67 22.57 -3.74 9.08
N HIS A 68 22.25 -5.02 8.93
CA HIS A 68 20.99 -5.58 9.42
C HIS A 68 21.06 -5.70 10.95
N PRO A 69 19.99 -5.35 11.69
CA PRO A 69 20.04 -5.31 13.15
C PRO A 69 20.11 -6.73 13.71
N GLN A 70 21.18 -7.02 14.44
CA GLN A 70 21.21 -8.16 15.34
C GLN A 70 20.13 -7.98 16.39
N ILE A 71 19.41 -9.07 16.68
CA ILE A 71 18.55 -9.19 17.86
C ILE A 71 19.50 -9.17 19.07
N ILE A 72 19.78 -7.97 19.57
CA ILE A 72 20.46 -7.76 20.85
C ILE A 72 19.56 -6.84 21.65
N SER A 73 19.15 -7.35 22.79
CA SER A 73 18.61 -6.60 23.93
C SER A 73 19.41 -5.33 24.15
N ASP A 74 18.85 -4.15 23.89
CA ASP A 74 19.03 -2.98 24.75
C ASP A 74 18.26 -1.73 24.29
N THR A 75 17.79 -1.01 25.32
CA THR A 75 17.35 0.39 25.38
C THR A 75 16.33 0.92 24.35
N GLY A 76 15.19 1.41 24.88
CA GLY A 76 14.03 1.91 24.14
C GLY A 76 14.27 3.14 23.22
N GLU A 77 15.48 3.66 23.15
CA GLU A 77 15.89 4.75 22.25
C GLU A 77 16.09 4.27 20.80
N SER A 78 16.57 3.03 20.59
CA SER A 78 16.83 2.49 19.24
C SER A 78 15.56 2.16 18.47
N ARG A 79 14.48 1.75 19.16
CA ARG A 79 13.18 1.45 18.51
C ARG A 79 12.50 2.68 17.92
N PHE A 80 12.70 3.85 18.50
CA PHE A 80 12.09 5.10 18.05
C PHE A 80 12.72 5.56 16.73
N ASN A 81 14.06 5.56 16.67
CA ASN A 81 14.83 5.86 15.46
C ASN A 81 14.58 4.83 14.34
N GLN A 82 14.29 3.58 14.69
CA GLN A 82 13.98 2.53 13.72
C GLN A 82 12.54 2.62 13.21
N LEU A 83 11.58 3.00 14.05
CA LEU A 83 10.20 3.24 13.62
C LEU A 83 10.10 4.48 12.73
N GLU A 84 10.85 5.53 13.03
CA GLU A 84 10.94 6.75 12.22
C GLU A 84 11.53 6.44 10.83
N ARG A 85 12.63 5.68 10.76
CA ARG A 85 13.17 5.17 9.49
C ARG A 85 12.21 4.22 8.76
N THR A 86 11.46 3.39 9.49
CA THR A 86 10.48 2.47 8.88
C THR A 86 9.30 3.25 8.32
N LEU A 87 8.90 4.37 8.92
CA LEU A 87 7.84 5.26 8.44
C LEU A 87 8.29 6.12 7.27
N GLU A 88 9.54 6.59 7.27
CA GLU A 88 10.17 7.22 6.10
C GLU A 88 10.28 6.22 4.95
N GLN A 89 10.71 4.98 5.21
CA GLN A 89 10.72 3.90 4.23
C GLN A 89 9.30 3.52 3.78
N PHE A 90 8.30 3.55 4.66
CA PHE A 90 6.90 3.33 4.29
C PHE A 90 6.37 4.46 3.42
N GLN A 91 6.72 5.74 3.69
CA GLN A 91 6.40 6.87 2.83
C GLN A 91 7.02 6.70 1.45
N VAL A 92 8.31 6.35 1.38
CA VAL A 92 9.02 6.12 0.12
C VAL A 92 8.43 4.92 -0.64
N HIS A 93 8.14 3.81 0.04
CA HIS A 93 7.57 2.62 -0.58
C HIS A 93 6.10 2.80 -0.99
N GLN A 94 5.30 3.55 -0.22
CA GLN A 94 3.94 3.97 -0.61
C GLN A 94 3.99 4.89 -1.83
N LEU A 95 4.85 5.91 -1.84
CA LEU A 95 5.05 6.78 -2.99
C LEU A 95 5.50 5.99 -4.22
N TYR A 96 6.40 5.01 -4.07
CA TYR A 96 6.90 4.19 -5.17
C TYR A 96 5.85 3.18 -5.69
N LYS A 97 5.10 2.51 -4.81
CA LYS A 97 3.99 1.61 -5.21
C LYS A 97 2.81 2.36 -5.83
N GLN A 98 2.44 3.50 -5.25
CA GLN A 98 1.36 4.34 -5.75
C GLN A 98 1.76 4.98 -7.08
N SER A 99 3.03 5.38 -7.24
CA SER A 99 3.55 5.83 -8.53
C SER A 99 3.46 4.71 -9.58
N CYS A 100 3.90 3.48 -9.28
CA CYS A 100 3.94 2.39 -10.28
C CYS A 100 2.56 1.86 -10.73
N PHE A 101 1.56 1.85 -9.84
CA PHE A 101 0.20 1.34 -10.15
C PHE A 101 -0.73 2.41 -10.72
N VAL A 102 -0.54 3.69 -10.34
CA VAL A 102 -1.47 4.79 -10.67
C VAL A 102 -0.97 5.63 -11.87
N LEU A 103 0.33 5.62 -12.21
CA LEU A 103 0.90 6.38 -13.34
C LEU A 103 0.14 6.20 -14.66
N PRO A 104 -0.17 4.97 -15.12
CA PRO A 104 -0.75 4.77 -16.45
C PRO A 104 -2.14 5.41 -16.58
N PHE A 105 -2.91 5.38 -15.50
CA PHE A 105 -4.27 5.94 -15.45
C PHE A 105 -4.24 7.47 -15.29
N TYR A 106 -3.34 7.98 -14.45
CA TYR A 106 -3.16 9.42 -14.26
C TYR A 106 -2.71 10.12 -15.55
N LEU A 107 -1.85 9.46 -16.33
CA LEU A 107 -1.38 9.94 -17.64
C LEU A 107 -2.49 10.08 -18.67
N ARG A 108 -3.65 9.45 -18.48
CA ARG A 108 -4.78 9.52 -19.43
C ARG A 108 -5.90 10.46 -18.98
N ILE A 109 -6.21 10.47 -17.68
CA ILE A 109 -7.25 11.35 -17.15
C ILE A 109 -6.78 12.81 -17.06
N HIS A 110 -5.53 13.06 -16.67
CA HIS A 110 -5.02 14.42 -16.49
C HIS A 110 -5.09 15.26 -17.78
N PRO A 111 -4.59 14.77 -18.95
CA PRO A 111 -4.72 15.52 -20.19
C PRO A 111 -6.18 15.75 -20.60
N SER A 112 -7.06 14.78 -20.32
CA SER A 112 -8.49 14.88 -20.67
C SER A 112 -9.19 15.96 -19.84
N THR A 113 -8.89 16.02 -18.53
CA THR A 113 -9.40 17.06 -17.62
C THR A 113 -8.86 18.44 -17.99
N ASP A 114 -7.58 18.55 -18.37
CA ASP A 114 -6.97 19.81 -18.83
C ASP A 114 -7.68 20.35 -20.08
N VAL A 115 -7.99 19.47 -21.04
CA VAL A 115 -8.72 19.82 -22.26
C VAL A 115 -10.13 20.32 -21.93
N VAL A 116 -10.83 19.69 -20.99
CA VAL A 116 -12.17 20.14 -20.54
C VAL A 116 -12.09 21.51 -19.87
N GLN A 117 -11.13 21.71 -18.96
CA GLN A 117 -10.92 22.98 -18.27
C GLN A 117 -10.58 24.11 -19.25
N GLU A 118 -9.70 23.86 -20.21
CA GLU A 118 -9.29 24.87 -21.19
C GLU A 118 -10.40 25.18 -22.20
N ASN A 119 -11.21 24.20 -22.58
CA ASN A 119 -12.39 24.45 -23.41
C ASN A 119 -13.45 25.28 -22.67
N ALA A 120 -13.67 25.02 -21.38
CA ALA A 120 -14.55 25.84 -20.55
C ALA A 120 -14.04 27.30 -20.44
N ARG A 121 -12.73 27.48 -20.28
CA ARG A 121 -12.10 28.82 -20.29
C ARG A 121 -12.33 29.54 -21.61
N HIS A 122 -12.07 28.89 -22.74
CA HIS A 122 -12.31 29.46 -24.08
C HIS A 122 -13.79 29.81 -24.29
N LEU A 123 -14.71 28.95 -23.86
CA LEU A 123 -16.14 29.20 -23.93
C LEU A 123 -16.52 30.45 -23.13
N GLY A 124 -15.95 30.62 -21.93
CA GLY A 124 -16.14 31.82 -21.11
C GLY A 124 -15.64 33.10 -21.79
N VAL A 125 -14.49 33.06 -22.46
CA VAL A 125 -13.97 34.20 -23.23
C VAL A 125 -14.93 34.57 -24.37
N ILE A 126 -15.39 33.58 -25.14
CA ILE A 126 -16.34 33.81 -26.24
C ILE A 126 -17.68 34.35 -25.72
N ALA A 127 -18.14 33.87 -24.57
CA ALA A 127 -19.38 34.33 -23.95
C ALA A 127 -19.29 35.78 -23.44
N THR A 128 -18.09 36.24 -23.06
CA THR A 128 -17.87 37.60 -22.54
C THR A 128 -18.01 38.66 -23.65
N ASP A 129 -17.60 38.33 -24.88
CA ASP A 129 -17.72 39.21 -26.07
C ASP A 129 -18.50 38.49 -27.19
N PHE A 130 -19.77 38.22 -26.92
CA PHE A 130 -20.61 37.44 -27.82
C PHE A 130 -21.20 38.29 -28.95
N GLY A 131 -21.04 37.84 -30.20
CA GLY A 131 -21.60 38.49 -31.38
C GLY A 131 -22.03 37.50 -32.47
N ALA A 132 -22.60 38.01 -33.56
CA ALA A 132 -23.13 37.16 -34.64
C ALA A 132 -22.09 36.20 -35.27
N ARG A 133 -20.81 36.58 -35.25
CA ARG A 133 -19.70 35.76 -35.77
C ARG A 133 -19.19 34.70 -34.78
N SER A 134 -19.53 34.81 -33.49
CA SER A 134 -19.06 33.89 -32.45
C SER A 134 -20.01 32.72 -32.19
N GLN A 135 -21.23 32.75 -32.72
CA GLN A 135 -22.25 31.71 -32.51
C GLN A 135 -21.77 30.31 -32.91
N GLU A 136 -21.16 30.18 -34.08
CA GLU A 136 -20.69 28.88 -34.59
C GLU A 136 -19.49 28.35 -33.79
N PRO A 137 -18.41 29.12 -33.55
CA PRO A 137 -17.34 28.72 -32.63
C PRO A 137 -17.81 28.38 -31.21
N PHE A 138 -18.80 29.11 -30.69
CA PHE A 138 -19.39 28.85 -29.38
C PHE A 138 -20.09 27.49 -29.32
N ASN A 139 -20.95 27.19 -30.31
CA ASN A 139 -21.62 25.90 -30.41
C ASN A 139 -20.61 24.74 -30.58
N GLN A 140 -19.58 24.94 -31.40
CA GLN A 140 -18.49 23.95 -31.56
C GLN A 140 -17.77 23.68 -30.23
N LYS A 141 -17.52 24.71 -29.42
CA LYS A 141 -16.92 24.55 -28.08
C LYS A 141 -17.85 23.85 -27.09
N ILE A 142 -19.16 24.10 -27.13
CA ILE A 142 -20.14 23.34 -26.34
C ILE A 142 -20.08 21.85 -26.71
N HIS A 143 -20.13 21.52 -28.00
CA HIS A 143 -20.06 20.12 -28.43
C HIS A 143 -18.76 19.45 -28.00
N THR A 144 -17.63 20.15 -28.10
CA THR A 144 -16.33 19.65 -27.66
C THR A 144 -16.31 19.40 -26.14
N LEU A 145 -16.92 20.30 -25.36
CA LEU A 145 -17.03 20.15 -23.91
C LEU A 145 -17.90 18.94 -23.52
N VAL A 146 -19.05 18.77 -24.19
CA VAL A 146 -19.95 17.63 -23.98
C VAL A 146 -19.23 16.31 -24.29
N SER A 147 -18.53 16.22 -25.44
CA SER A 147 -17.76 15.03 -25.79
C SER A 147 -16.65 14.76 -24.77
N GLY A 148 -15.91 15.78 -24.34
CA GLY A 148 -14.86 15.65 -23.33
C GLY A 148 -15.38 15.14 -21.98
N LEU A 149 -16.55 15.62 -21.53
CA LEU A 149 -17.19 15.13 -20.30
C LEU A 149 -17.67 13.66 -20.44
N GLN A 150 -18.18 13.28 -21.62
CA GLN A 150 -18.57 11.89 -21.89
C GLN A 150 -17.36 10.94 -21.89
N GLU A 151 -16.23 11.37 -22.45
CA GLU A 151 -14.98 10.60 -22.41
C GLU A 151 -14.48 10.43 -20.98
N LEU A 152 -14.55 11.48 -20.15
CA LEU A 152 -14.20 11.39 -18.72
C LEU A 152 -15.07 10.38 -17.96
N ASP A 153 -16.40 10.38 -18.17
CA ASP A 153 -17.31 9.42 -17.53
C ASP A 153 -17.02 7.97 -17.98
N GLN A 154 -16.72 7.74 -19.26
CA GLN A 154 -16.35 6.42 -19.76
C GLN A 154 -15.07 5.86 -19.10
N MET A 155 -14.16 6.74 -18.68
CA MET A 155 -12.94 6.34 -17.99
C MET A 155 -13.14 6.02 -16.50
N ARG A 156 -14.30 6.33 -15.90
CA ARG A 156 -14.52 6.18 -14.45
C ARG A 156 -14.24 4.77 -13.93
N ASN A 157 -14.56 3.73 -14.71
CA ASN A 157 -14.42 2.34 -14.30
C ASN A 157 -12.95 1.91 -14.16
N GLN A 158 -12.03 2.67 -14.77
CA GLN A 158 -10.59 2.46 -14.64
C GLN A 158 -10.07 2.84 -13.23
N PHE A 159 -10.87 3.57 -12.44
CA PHE A 159 -10.53 4.02 -11.10
C PHE A 159 -11.36 3.34 -9.99
N ALA A 160 -12.09 2.27 -10.30
CA ALA A 160 -12.98 1.60 -9.33
C ALA A 160 -12.27 1.10 -8.05
N ASP A 161 -10.99 0.74 -8.19
CA ASP A 161 -10.12 0.25 -7.12
C ASP A 161 -9.52 1.38 -6.27
N VAL A 162 -9.59 2.63 -6.74
CA VAL A 162 -9.09 3.80 -6.00
C VAL A 162 -10.19 4.30 -5.08
N LYS A 163 -9.94 4.24 -3.76
CA LYS A 163 -10.85 4.78 -2.75
C LYS A 163 -10.34 6.14 -2.27
N VAL A 164 -11.19 7.15 -2.36
CA VAL A 164 -10.89 8.50 -1.87
C VAL A 164 -11.58 8.68 -0.51
N PRO A 165 -10.84 8.98 0.58
CA PRO A 165 -11.44 9.27 1.88
C PRO A 165 -12.37 10.48 1.82
N LEU A 166 -13.55 10.39 2.46
CA LEU A 166 -14.52 11.49 2.47
C LEU A 166 -13.99 12.73 3.21
N GLU A 167 -13.20 12.52 4.28
CA GLU A 167 -12.54 13.60 5.03
C GLU A 167 -11.62 14.46 4.15
N LEU A 168 -11.14 13.93 3.02
CA LEU A 168 -10.34 14.69 2.06
C LEU A 168 -11.17 15.71 1.28
N LEU A 169 -12.47 15.48 1.10
CA LEU A 169 -13.35 16.40 0.38
C LEU A 169 -13.45 17.74 1.11
N ASP A 170 -13.51 17.73 2.46
CA ASP A 170 -13.53 18.95 3.26
C ASP A 170 -12.27 19.80 3.06
N VAL A 171 -11.11 19.15 2.84
CA VAL A 171 -9.84 19.82 2.57
C VAL A 171 -9.84 20.45 1.17
N LEU A 172 -10.40 19.74 0.18
CA LEU A 172 -10.54 20.23 -1.20
C LEU A 172 -11.51 21.40 -1.30
N ASP A 173 -12.67 21.32 -0.65
CA ASP A 173 -13.71 22.36 -0.65
C ASP A 173 -13.21 23.65 0.01
N GLN A 174 -12.30 23.53 0.98
CA GLN A 174 -11.61 24.67 1.60
C GLN A 174 -10.45 25.21 0.76
N GLY A 175 -10.15 24.62 -0.40
CA GLY A 175 -9.03 24.99 -1.25
C GLY A 175 -7.65 24.72 -0.65
N LYS A 176 -7.56 23.82 0.35
CA LYS A 176 -6.30 23.46 1.00
C LYS A 176 -5.59 22.36 0.21
N ASN A 177 -4.28 22.28 0.38
CA ASN A 177 -3.47 21.24 -0.27
C ASN A 177 -3.81 19.84 0.31
N PRO A 178 -4.28 18.88 -0.53
CA PRO A 178 -4.56 17.49 -0.12
C PRO A 178 -3.40 16.77 0.56
N GLN A 179 -2.15 17.15 0.26
CA GLN A 179 -0.98 16.57 0.90
C GLN A 179 -0.89 16.86 2.40
N LEU A 180 -1.54 17.93 2.87
CA LEU A 180 -1.62 18.24 4.29
C LEU A 180 -2.46 17.21 5.04
N TYR A 181 -3.55 16.72 4.44
CA TYR A 181 -4.33 15.63 5.00
C TYR A 181 -3.51 14.35 5.10
N THR A 182 -2.80 13.98 4.04
CA THR A 182 -1.91 12.81 4.05
C THR A 182 -0.88 12.91 5.17
N LYS A 183 -0.24 14.07 5.31
CA LYS A 183 0.71 14.36 6.39
C LYS A 183 0.05 14.19 7.76
N GLU A 184 -1.09 14.83 7.99
CA GLU A 184 -1.80 14.78 9.27
C GLU A 184 -2.21 13.35 9.66
N VAL A 185 -2.73 12.56 8.71
CA VAL A 185 -3.10 11.16 8.95
C VAL A 185 -1.88 10.33 9.33
N LEU A 186 -0.74 10.51 8.66
CA LEU A 186 0.50 9.82 8.99
C LEU A 186 1.00 10.21 10.38
N GLU A 187 1.00 11.51 10.72
CA GLU A 187 1.40 12.01 12.04
C GLU A 187 0.49 11.48 13.16
N ARG A 188 -0.83 11.51 12.95
CA ARG A 188 -1.82 10.94 13.90
C ARG A 188 -1.62 9.44 14.09
N THR A 189 -1.36 8.71 13.00
CA THR A 189 -1.10 7.26 13.04
C THR A 189 0.17 6.95 13.82
N LEU A 190 1.24 7.71 13.57
CA LEU A 190 2.49 7.60 14.31
C LEU A 190 2.28 7.86 15.81
N GLN A 191 1.59 8.94 16.16
CA GLN A 191 1.32 9.28 17.55
C GLN A 191 0.49 8.18 18.23
N LYS A 192 -0.53 7.64 17.54
CA LYS A 192 -1.36 6.58 18.09
C LYS A 192 -0.59 5.28 18.29
N ASN A 193 0.30 4.94 17.36
CA ASN A 193 1.18 3.78 17.48
C ASN A 193 2.09 3.91 18.71
N LYS A 194 2.72 5.08 18.92
CA LYS A 194 3.54 5.38 20.11
C LYS A 194 2.72 5.25 21.39
N GLU A 195 1.50 5.81 21.42
CA GLU A 195 0.59 5.71 22.57
C GLU A 195 0.24 4.26 22.90
N VAL A 196 -0.15 3.46 21.90
CA VAL A 196 -0.52 2.05 22.08
C VAL A 196 0.68 1.21 22.54
N ASN A 197 1.85 1.43 21.97
CA ASN A 197 3.08 0.76 22.43
C ASN A 197 3.42 1.11 23.87
N GLY A 198 3.26 2.38 24.27
CA GLY A 198 3.42 2.80 25.66
C GLY A 198 2.47 2.05 26.59
N LYS A 199 1.19 1.92 26.21
CA LYS A 199 0.21 1.13 26.98
C LYS A 199 0.61 -0.33 27.10
N VAL A 200 1.02 -0.97 26.00
CA VAL A 200 1.49 -2.36 26.01
C VAL A 200 2.65 -2.54 26.97
N GLU A 201 3.61 -1.61 26.97
CA GLU A 201 4.76 -1.67 27.87
C GLU A 201 4.35 -1.50 29.35
N THR A 202 3.44 -0.58 29.64
CA THR A 202 2.87 -0.43 30.99
C THR A 202 2.16 -1.69 31.44
N TYR A 203 1.34 -2.32 30.59
CA TYR A 203 0.67 -3.58 30.91
C TYR A 203 1.67 -4.72 31.16
N LYS A 204 2.74 -4.81 30.37
CA LYS A 204 3.81 -5.79 30.59
C LYS A 204 4.50 -5.61 31.94
N LYS A 205 4.84 -4.37 32.30
CA LYS A 205 5.46 -4.04 33.59
C LYS A 205 4.52 -4.33 34.75
N PHE A 206 3.26 -3.94 34.63
CA PHE A 206 2.23 -4.22 35.63
C PHE A 206 2.04 -5.73 35.83
N HIS A 207 1.93 -6.49 34.74
CA HIS A 207 1.83 -7.95 34.79
C HIS A 207 3.05 -8.59 35.47
N ALA A 208 4.27 -8.13 35.15
CA ALA A 208 5.48 -8.63 35.79
C ALA A 208 5.52 -8.33 37.30
N ALA A 209 5.12 -7.12 37.70
CA ALA A 209 5.03 -6.74 39.12
C ALA A 209 3.96 -7.57 39.84
N LEU A 210 2.78 -7.75 39.25
CA LEU A 210 1.70 -8.54 39.82
C LEU A 210 2.12 -10.00 40.02
N LEU A 211 2.79 -10.59 39.02
CA LEU A 211 3.30 -11.97 39.13
C LEU A 211 4.42 -12.13 40.16
N LYS A 212 5.16 -11.07 40.45
CA LYS A 212 6.17 -11.07 41.50
C LYS A 212 5.51 -11.13 42.87
N GLU A 213 4.62 -10.17 43.17
CA GLU A 213 3.92 -10.10 44.46
C GLU A 213 3.06 -11.36 44.70
N LEU A 214 2.37 -11.87 43.67
CA LEU A 214 1.60 -13.11 43.78
C LEU A 214 2.49 -14.34 44.02
N GLY A 215 3.70 -14.35 43.45
CA GLY A 215 4.67 -15.42 43.70
C GLY A 215 5.24 -15.43 45.12
N GLU A 216 5.28 -14.27 45.78
CA GLU A 216 5.70 -14.13 47.18
C GLU A 216 4.59 -14.57 48.15
N GLU A 217 3.32 -14.20 47.88
CA GLU A 217 2.19 -14.53 48.75
C GLU A 217 1.60 -15.94 48.51
N MET A 218 1.55 -16.39 47.25
CA MET A 218 0.89 -17.64 46.82
C MET A 218 1.71 -18.40 45.75
N PRO A 219 2.78 -19.12 46.17
CA PRO A 219 3.73 -19.73 45.24
C PRO A 219 3.18 -20.93 44.43
N GLU A 220 2.32 -21.77 45.02
CA GLU A 220 1.73 -22.94 44.34
C GLU A 220 0.78 -22.53 43.20
N ASP A 221 -0.12 -21.58 43.45
CA ASP A 221 -1.06 -21.09 42.45
C ASP A 221 -0.35 -20.34 41.32
N THR A 222 0.71 -19.58 41.66
CA THR A 222 1.53 -18.87 40.68
C THR A 222 2.27 -19.82 39.74
N MET A 223 2.79 -20.95 40.25
CA MET A 223 3.40 -21.98 39.41
C MET A 223 2.37 -22.63 38.47
N THR A 224 1.17 -22.92 38.97
CA THR A 224 0.08 -23.47 38.16
C THR A 224 -0.30 -22.53 37.01
N TYR A 225 -0.43 -21.22 37.29
CA TYR A 225 -0.71 -20.21 36.26
C TYR A 225 0.38 -20.16 35.18
N ARG A 226 1.67 -20.15 35.56
CA ARG A 226 2.79 -20.12 34.59
C ARG A 226 2.77 -21.34 33.68
N ASN A 227 2.54 -22.53 34.24
CA ASN A 227 2.47 -23.77 33.48
C ASN A 227 1.32 -23.76 32.45
N ILE A 228 0.14 -23.23 32.81
CA ILE A 228 -0.99 -23.09 31.89
C ILE A 228 -0.69 -22.09 30.78
N ARG A 229 -0.09 -20.94 31.11
CA ARG A 229 0.26 -19.91 30.12
C ARG A 229 1.27 -20.42 29.09
N ASP A 230 2.33 -21.09 29.54
CA ASP A 230 3.38 -21.60 28.65
C ASP A 230 2.87 -22.69 27.69
N ILE A 231 1.73 -23.32 28.00
CA ILE A 231 1.00 -24.23 27.10
C ILE A 231 0.17 -23.46 26.06
N LEU A 232 -0.39 -22.30 26.42
CA LEU A 232 -1.23 -21.49 25.52
C LEU A 232 -0.43 -20.66 24.52
N GLU A 233 0.86 -20.40 24.79
CA GLU A 233 1.76 -19.68 23.87
C GLU A 233 2.50 -20.59 22.88
N LYS A 234 2.33 -21.92 22.96
CA LYS A 234 2.84 -22.91 21.98
C LYS A 234 1.79 -23.29 20.95
#